data_AF-A0AAC9IZ74-F1
#
_entry.id   AF-A0AAC9IZ74-F1
#
_cell.length_a   1.000
_cell.length_b   1.000
_cell.length_c   1.000
_cell.angle_alpha   90.00
_cell.angle_beta   90.00
_cell.angle_gamma   90.00
#
_symmetry.space_group_name_H-M   'P 1'
#
loop_
_entity.id
_entity.type
_entity.pdbx_description
1 polymer ?
#
loop_
_entity_poly.entity_id
_entity_poly.type
_entity_poly.pdbx_seq_one_letter_code
_entity_poly.pdbx_strand_id
1 'polypeptide(L)'
;MKKVLFVLLTLLVLAACGESNAYHDEIRTSFAKDTESIRDIVIKAIEEERDPTEKEQGKIDNYILNYDKNLDSEHEVHAYLLTRYLIDNQSTSMLPSEIENTINYADNIQITLEGGFEAYREANKEEETSKTSQ
;
A
#
# COMPACT_ATOMS: atom_id res chain seq x y z
N MET A 1 -2.34 39.49 15.14
CA MET A 1 -2.30 38.03 14.91
C MET A 1 -3.14 37.62 13.70
N LYS A 2 -2.86 38.14 12.50
CA LYS A 2 -3.62 37.80 11.26
C LYS A 2 -2.75 37.55 10.02
N LYS A 3 -1.42 37.62 10.16
CA LYS A 3 -0.48 37.49 9.02
C LYS A 3 0.18 36.12 8.90
N VAL A 4 0.02 35.24 9.90
CA VAL A 4 0.63 33.89 9.91
C VAL A 4 -0.23 32.87 9.15
N LEU A 5 -1.53 33.16 8.94
CA LEU A 5 -2.45 32.23 8.29
C LEU A 5 -2.25 32.13 6.76
N PHE A 6 -1.64 33.14 6.13
CA PHE A 6 -1.47 33.16 4.68
C PHE A 6 -0.26 32.37 4.18
N VAL A 7 0.75 32.16 5.03
CA VAL A 7 1.97 31.42 4.65
C VAL A 7 1.72 29.90 4.68
N LEU A 8 0.84 29.41 5.56
CA LEU A 8 0.45 28.00 5.58
C LEU A 8 -0.38 27.62 4.34
N LEU A 9 -1.24 28.51 3.85
CA LEU A 9 -2.08 28.24 2.68
C LEU A 9 -1.30 28.22 1.37
N THR A 10 -0.21 28.97 1.24
CA THR A 10 0.63 28.92 0.04
C THR A 10 1.55 27.69 -0.01
N LEU A 11 1.85 27.06 1.13
CA LEU A 11 2.57 25.78 1.15
C LEU A 11 1.66 24.59 0.78
N LEU A 12 0.34 24.71 0.95
CA LEU A 12 -0.62 23.67 0.53
C LEU A 12 -0.82 23.60 -1.00
N VAL A 13 -0.47 24.64 -1.76
CA VAL A 13 -0.67 24.66 -3.22
C VAL A 13 0.53 24.10 -3.99
N LEU A 14 1.67 23.87 -3.32
CA LEU A 14 2.83 23.18 -3.92
C LEU A 14 2.76 21.65 -3.82
N ALA A 15 1.83 21.10 -3.04
CA ALA A 15 1.56 19.65 -3.00
C ALA A 15 0.48 19.21 -4.01
N ALA A 16 -0.18 20.15 -4.70
CA ALA A 16 -1.28 19.88 -5.63
C ALA A 16 -0.88 19.97 -7.12
N CYS A 17 0.42 20.02 -7.42
CA CYS A 17 0.94 20.05 -8.79
C CYS A 17 1.93 18.90 -8.98
N GLY A 18 1.40 17.74 -9.36
CA GLY A 18 2.19 16.60 -9.80
C GLY A 18 1.45 15.28 -9.59
N GLU A 19 0.26 15.12 -10.17
CA GLU A 19 -0.33 13.80 -10.39
C GLU A 19 0.59 13.01 -11.33
N SER A 20 1.60 12.42 -10.73
CA SER A 20 2.48 11.41 -11.28
C SER A 20 2.66 10.44 -10.14
N ASN A 21 1.61 9.67 -9.82
CA ASN A 21 1.85 8.35 -9.23
C ASN A 21 2.53 7.54 -10.34
N ALA A 22 3.84 7.75 -10.49
CA ALA A 22 4.66 6.98 -11.39
C ALA A 22 4.77 5.61 -10.73
N TYR A 23 3.89 4.70 -11.13
CA TYR A 23 4.06 3.31 -10.76
C TYR A 23 5.37 2.81 -11.35
N HIS A 24 6.01 1.86 -10.67
CA HIS A 24 7.18 1.19 -11.18
C HIS A 24 6.90 0.64 -12.59
N ASP A 25 7.86 0.78 -13.51
CA ASP A 25 7.66 0.43 -14.92
C ASP A 25 7.31 -1.06 -15.12
N GLU A 26 7.65 -1.93 -14.17
CA GLU A 26 7.32 -3.36 -14.19
C GLU A 26 5.93 -3.69 -13.60
N ILE A 27 5.18 -2.70 -13.14
CA ILE A 27 3.83 -2.86 -12.59
C ILE A 27 2.83 -2.26 -13.56
N ARG A 28 1.86 -3.08 -14.02
CA ARG A 28 0.78 -2.56 -14.87
C ARG A 28 -0.02 -1.51 -14.13
N THR A 29 -0.26 -0.38 -14.78
CA THR A 29 -1.06 0.72 -14.21
C THR A 29 -2.45 0.26 -13.74
N SER A 30 -3.09 -0.70 -14.44
CA SER A 30 -4.37 -1.26 -14.01
C SER A 30 -4.25 -2.04 -12.70
N PHE A 31 -3.23 -2.90 -12.59
CA PHE A 31 -2.95 -3.65 -11.37
C PHE A 31 -2.66 -2.70 -10.20
N ALA A 32 -1.82 -1.68 -10.43
CA ALA A 32 -1.46 -0.72 -9.37
C ALA A 32 -2.69 0.03 -8.84
N LYS A 33 -3.54 0.55 -9.74
CA LYS A 33 -4.78 1.24 -9.36
C LYS A 33 -5.74 0.35 -8.59
N ASP A 34 -5.90 -0.90 -9.03
CA ASP A 34 -6.77 -1.84 -8.33
C ASP A 34 -6.19 -2.17 -6.94
N THR A 35 -4.88 -2.39 -6.85
CA THR A 35 -4.15 -2.66 -5.60
C THR A 35 -4.28 -1.50 -4.61
N GLU A 36 -4.06 -0.24 -5.05
CA GLU A 36 -4.29 0.95 -4.21
C GLU A 36 -5.74 1.00 -3.72
N SER A 37 -6.71 0.77 -4.62
CA SER A 37 -8.12 0.77 -4.23
C SER A 37 -8.44 -0.30 -3.18
N ILE A 38 -7.82 -1.48 -3.23
CA ILE A 38 -8.05 -2.53 -2.24
C ILE A 38 -7.40 -2.18 -0.91
N ARG A 39 -6.15 -1.70 -0.92
CA ARG A 39 -5.49 -1.21 0.29
C ARG A 39 -6.34 -0.17 1.00
N ASP A 40 -6.82 0.84 0.27
CA ASP A 40 -7.61 1.94 0.84
C ASP A 40 -8.94 1.43 1.42
N ILE A 41 -9.58 0.45 0.78
CA ILE A 41 -10.79 -0.19 1.31
C ILE A 41 -10.51 -0.87 2.65
N VAL A 42 -9.45 -1.68 2.72
CA VAL A 42 -9.13 -2.44 3.94
C VAL A 42 -8.73 -1.50 5.07
N ILE A 43 -7.87 -0.51 4.80
CA ILE A 43 -7.46 0.47 5.80
C ILE A 43 -8.65 1.26 6.33
N LYS A 44 -9.52 1.74 5.43
CA LYS A 44 -10.73 2.44 5.86
C LYS A 44 -11.64 1.55 6.72
N ALA A 45 -11.79 0.28 6.38
CA ALA A 45 -12.60 -0.65 7.18
C ALA A 45 -12.03 -0.84 8.60
N ILE A 46 -10.70 -0.93 8.72
CA ILE A 46 -9.98 -1.01 10.00
C ILE A 46 -10.16 0.28 10.81
N GLU A 47 -9.95 1.45 10.19
CA GLU A 47 -10.12 2.75 10.85
C GLU A 47 -11.55 2.99 11.33
N GLU A 48 -12.54 2.48 10.60
CA GLU A 48 -13.96 2.57 10.94
C GLU A 48 -14.43 1.40 11.84
N GLU A 49 -13.52 0.54 12.31
CA GLU A 49 -13.78 -0.62 13.17
C GLU A 49 -14.93 -1.51 12.65
N ARG A 50 -14.98 -1.74 11.34
CA ARG A 50 -16.05 -2.50 10.68
C ARG A 50 -15.53 -3.48 9.65
N ASP A 51 -16.38 -4.43 9.30
CA ASP A 51 -16.14 -5.26 8.12
C ASP A 51 -16.34 -4.44 6.83
N PRO A 52 -15.72 -4.85 5.71
CA PRO A 52 -16.03 -4.33 4.39
C PRO A 52 -17.53 -4.45 4.09
N THR A 53 -18.11 -3.42 3.49
CA THR A 53 -19.47 -3.48 2.96
C THR A 53 -19.57 -4.50 1.83
N GLU A 54 -20.76 -4.98 1.49
CA GLU A 54 -20.97 -5.92 0.37
C GLU A 54 -20.36 -5.41 -0.94
N LYS A 55 -20.47 -4.11 -1.21
CA LYS A 55 -19.87 -3.48 -2.39
C LYS A 55 -18.34 -3.47 -2.36
N GLU A 56 -17.75 -3.23 -1.19
CA GLU A 56 -16.30 -3.27 -0.98
C GLU A 56 -15.77 -4.69 -1.07
N GLN A 57 -16.46 -5.66 -0.46
CA GLN A 57 -16.14 -7.07 -0.55
C GLN A 57 -16.18 -7.56 -2.00
N GLY A 58 -17.18 -7.17 -2.79
CA GLY A 58 -17.23 -7.50 -4.22
C GLY A 58 -16.03 -6.95 -5.02
N LYS A 59 -15.44 -5.83 -4.61
CA LYS A 59 -14.19 -5.33 -5.21
C LYS A 59 -12.99 -6.17 -4.79
N ILE A 60 -12.89 -6.52 -3.51
CA ILE A 60 -11.84 -7.39 -2.97
C ILE A 60 -11.87 -8.75 -3.69
N ASP A 61 -13.04 -9.37 -3.81
CA ASP A 61 -13.22 -10.66 -4.48
C ASP A 61 -12.84 -10.57 -5.96
N ASN A 62 -13.25 -9.51 -6.65
CA ASN A 62 -12.89 -9.29 -8.05
C ASN A 62 -11.37 -9.08 -8.23
N TYR A 63 -10.72 -8.34 -7.32
CA TYR A 63 -9.26 -8.18 -7.32
C TYR A 63 -8.56 -9.54 -7.21
N ILE A 64 -8.97 -10.36 -6.24
CA ILE A 64 -8.40 -11.69 -6.01
C ILE A 64 -8.60 -12.57 -7.26
N LEU A 65 -9.82 -12.63 -7.79
CA LEU A 65 -10.12 -13.42 -8.98
C LEU A 65 -9.32 -12.99 -10.22
N ASN A 66 -9.12 -11.69 -10.40
CA ASN A 66 -8.42 -11.16 -11.57
C ASN A 66 -6.90 -11.36 -11.51
N TYR A 67 -6.31 -11.47 -10.32
CA TYR A 67 -4.85 -11.43 -10.15
C TYR A 67 -4.24 -12.68 -9.48
N ASP A 68 -5.02 -13.60 -8.89
CA ASP A 68 -4.48 -14.84 -8.27
C ASP A 68 -3.59 -15.67 -9.22
N LYS A 69 -3.86 -15.60 -10.53
CA LYS A 69 -3.12 -16.37 -11.56
C LYS A 69 -2.69 -15.54 -12.76
N ASN A 70 -2.69 -14.22 -12.64
CA ASN A 70 -2.50 -13.30 -13.75
C ASN A 70 -1.67 -12.09 -13.32
N LEU A 71 -0.41 -12.37 -12.97
CA LEU A 71 0.59 -11.40 -12.53
C LEU A 71 1.72 -11.41 -13.55
N ASP A 72 2.14 -10.23 -14.00
CA ASP A 72 3.09 -10.11 -15.12
C ASP A 72 4.54 -9.88 -14.67
N SER A 73 4.77 -9.61 -13.38
CA SER A 73 6.12 -9.36 -12.83
C SER A 73 6.26 -9.80 -11.39
N GLU A 74 7.51 -9.97 -10.92
CA GLU A 74 7.82 -10.23 -9.52
C GLU A 74 7.33 -9.10 -8.60
N HIS A 75 7.34 -7.86 -9.09
CA HIS A 75 6.83 -6.68 -8.39
C HIS A 75 5.32 -6.75 -8.18
N GLU A 76 4.56 -7.16 -9.19
CA GLU A 76 3.12 -7.40 -9.05
C GLU A 76 2.85 -8.57 -8.10
N VAL A 77 3.64 -9.64 -8.16
CA VAL A 77 3.55 -10.77 -7.20
C VAL A 77 3.77 -10.28 -5.77
N HIS A 78 4.79 -9.47 -5.53
CA HIS A 78 5.08 -8.95 -4.19
C HIS A 78 3.94 -8.06 -3.68
N ALA A 79 3.50 -7.09 -4.48
CA ALA A 79 2.38 -6.22 -4.13
C ALA A 79 1.08 -7.02 -3.90
N TYR A 80 0.82 -8.04 -4.71
CA TYR A 80 -0.34 -8.92 -4.55
C TYR A 80 -0.29 -9.69 -3.22
N LEU A 81 0.86 -10.26 -2.86
CA LEU A 81 1.02 -11.00 -1.61
C LEU A 81 0.85 -10.11 -0.38
N LEU A 82 1.42 -8.89 -0.39
CA LEU A 82 1.21 -7.91 0.67
C LEU A 82 -0.27 -7.52 0.78
N THR A 83 -0.93 -7.28 -0.35
CA THR A 83 -2.36 -6.95 -0.40
C THR A 83 -3.24 -8.10 0.09
N ARG A 84 -2.89 -9.34 -0.27
CA ARG A 84 -3.60 -10.54 0.21
C ARG A 84 -3.45 -10.73 1.71
N TYR A 85 -2.23 -10.53 2.23
CA TYR A 85 -1.99 -10.55 3.67
C TYR A 85 -2.80 -9.49 4.40
N LEU A 86 -2.85 -8.26 3.87
CA LEU A 86 -3.68 -7.18 4.40
C LEU A 86 -5.16 -7.57 4.48
N ILE A 87 -5.71 -8.16 3.41
CA ILE A 87 -7.09 -8.66 3.37
C ILE A 87 -7.32 -9.78 4.39
N ASP A 88 -6.41 -10.75 4.48
CA ASP A 88 -6.61 -11.96 5.29
C ASP A 88 -6.48 -11.68 6.80
N ASN A 89 -5.76 -10.62 7.19
CA ASN A 89 -5.54 -10.29 8.60
C ASN A 89 -6.48 -9.20 9.12
N GLN A 90 -7.18 -8.47 8.24
CA GLN A 90 -8.23 -7.53 8.59
C GLN A 90 -9.26 -8.14 9.55
N SER A 91 -9.49 -7.50 10.70
CA SER A 91 -10.53 -7.89 11.65
C SER A 91 -11.00 -6.71 12.48
N THR A 92 -12.30 -6.69 12.81
CA THR A 92 -12.89 -5.74 13.77
C THR A 92 -12.43 -5.93 15.21
N SER A 93 -11.71 -7.03 15.48
CA SER A 93 -11.19 -7.37 16.81
C SER A 93 -9.68 -7.20 16.93
N MET A 94 -9.03 -6.47 16.01
CA MET A 94 -7.60 -6.23 16.06
C MET A 94 -7.19 -5.41 17.28
N LEU A 95 -6.11 -5.82 17.93
CA LEU A 95 -5.44 -5.03 18.96
C LEU A 95 -4.77 -3.80 18.34
N PRO A 96 -4.55 -2.71 19.10
CA PRO A 96 -3.91 -1.50 18.58
C PRO A 96 -2.54 -1.73 17.91
N SER A 97 -1.73 -2.64 18.45
CA SER A 97 -0.43 -3.01 17.84
C SER A 97 -0.58 -3.76 16.52
N GLU A 98 -1.67 -4.50 16.34
CA GLU A 98 -1.98 -5.20 15.08
C GLU A 98 -2.46 -4.22 14.03
N ILE A 99 -3.22 -3.19 14.44
CA ILE A 99 -3.62 -2.08 13.57
C ILE A 99 -2.38 -1.31 13.09
N GLU A 100 -1.46 -0.95 13.99
CA GLU A 100 -0.21 -0.27 13.63
C GLU A 100 0.62 -1.09 12.63
N ASN A 101 0.78 -2.39 12.88
CA ASN A 101 1.46 -3.29 11.94
C ASN A 101 0.75 -3.34 10.58
N THR A 102 -0.58 -3.32 10.57
CA THR A 102 -1.39 -3.36 9.34
C THR A 102 -1.25 -2.08 8.51
N ILE A 103 -1.19 -0.92 9.17
CA ILE A 103 -0.89 0.36 8.52
C ILE A 103 0.51 0.31 7.89
N ASN A 104 1.52 -0.22 8.60
CA ASN A 104 2.86 -0.39 8.04
C ASN A 104 2.88 -1.31 6.79
N TYR A 105 2.04 -2.36 6.74
CA TYR A 105 1.89 -3.18 5.53
C TYR A 105 1.28 -2.40 4.37
N ALA A 106 0.28 -1.56 4.64
CA ALA A 106 -0.33 -0.70 3.63
C ALA A 106 0.67 0.31 3.04
N ASP A 107 1.57 0.86 3.86
CA ASP A 107 2.65 1.73 3.40
C ASP A 107 3.63 0.96 2.49
N ASN A 108 4.01 -0.27 2.86
CA ASN A 108 4.87 -1.12 2.04
C ASN A 108 4.25 -1.48 0.67
N ILE A 109 2.91 -1.58 0.61
CA ILE A 109 2.20 -1.73 -0.67
C ILE A 109 2.44 -0.48 -1.53
N GLN A 110 2.23 0.74 -1.02
CA GLN A 110 2.47 1.98 -1.78
C GLN A 110 3.93 2.06 -2.26
N ILE A 111 4.89 1.78 -1.37
CA ILE A 111 6.32 1.77 -1.70
C ILE A 111 6.61 0.78 -2.84
N THR A 112 5.99 -0.40 -2.81
CA THR A 112 6.16 -1.40 -3.88
C THR A 112 5.60 -0.90 -5.21
N LEU A 113 4.40 -0.31 -5.19
CA LEU A 113 3.75 0.21 -6.39
C LEU A 113 4.55 1.34 -7.04
N GLU A 114 5.24 2.16 -6.25
CA GLU A 114 6.07 3.29 -6.71
C GLU A 114 7.52 2.89 -7.05
N GLY A 115 7.88 1.62 -6.92
CA GLY A 115 9.23 1.13 -7.25
C GLY A 115 10.26 1.26 -6.13
N GLY A 116 9.83 1.68 -4.93
CA GLY A 116 10.68 1.71 -3.74
C GLY A 116 11.02 0.31 -3.19
N PHE A 117 10.37 -0.75 -3.68
CA PHE A 117 10.71 -2.13 -3.31
C PHE A 117 12.15 -2.50 -3.65
N GLU A 118 12.69 -1.99 -4.76
CA GLU A 118 14.09 -2.28 -5.12
C GLU A 118 15.08 -1.68 -4.14
N ALA A 119 14.85 -0.44 -3.68
CA ALA A 119 15.65 0.19 -2.64
C ALA A 119 15.53 -0.56 -1.29
N TYR A 120 14.33 -1.05 -0.94
CA TYR A 120 14.12 -1.89 0.24
C TYR A 120 14.85 -3.24 0.12
N ARG A 121 14.76 -3.91 -1.04
CA ARG A 121 15.41 -5.18 -1.32
C ARG A 121 16.93 -5.06 -1.25
N GLU A 122 17.50 -4.00 -1.82
CA GLU A 122 18.94 -3.73 -1.76
C GLU A 122 19.40 -3.45 -0.32
N ALA A 123 18.68 -2.60 0.43
CA ALA A 123 19.00 -2.30 1.82
C ALA A 123 18.98 -3.54 2.73
N ASN A 124 18.06 -4.49 2.48
CA ASN A 124 17.94 -5.71 3.28
C ASN A 124 18.86 -6.86 2.81
N LYS A 125 19.32 -6.86 1.54
CA LYS A 125 20.35 -7.81 1.05
C LYS A 125 21.72 -7.58 1.70
N GLU A 126 22.05 -6.34 2.06
CA GLU A 126 23.31 -6.02 2.75
C GLU A 126 23.32 -6.50 4.22
N GLU A 127 22.16 -6.59 4.86
CA GLU A 127 22.04 -7.13 6.23
C GLU A 127 22.28 -8.65 6.31
N GLU A 128 21.82 -9.42 5.33
CA GLU A 128 22.00 -10.88 5.30
C GLU A 128 23.46 -11.29 5.01
N THR A 129 24.16 -10.53 4.17
CA THR A 129 25.58 -10.76 3.85
C THR A 129 26.51 -10.42 5.01
N SER A 130 26.14 -9.43 5.84
CA SER A 130 26.81 -9.08 7.10
C SER A 130 26.70 -10.17 8.17
N LYS A 131 25.53 -10.80 8.31
CA LYS A 131 25.28 -11.85 9.33
C LYS A 131 25.89 -13.22 9.00
N THR A 132 26.28 -13.46 7.75
CA THR A 132 26.89 -14.73 7.32
C THR A 132 28.43 -14.73 7.40
N SER A 133 29.03 -13.59 7.73
CA SER A 133 30.50 -13.40 7.81
C SER A 133 31.05 -13.39 9.24
N GLN A 134 30.26 -13.82 10.25
CA GLN A 134 30.67 -13.98 11.66
C GLN A 134 30.64 -15.46 12.06
#